data_AF-A0A239DB67-F1
#
_entry.id   AF-A0A239DB67-F1
#
_cell.length_a   1.000
_cell.length_b   1.000
_cell.length_c   1.000
_cell.angle_alpha   90.00
_cell.angle_beta   90.00
_cell.angle_gamma   90.00
#
_symmetry.space_group_name_H-M   'P 1'
#
loop_
_entity.id
_entity.type
_entity.pdbx_description
1 polymer ?
#
loop_
_entity_poly.entity_id
_entity_poly.type
_entity_poly.pdbx_seq_one_letter_code
_entity_poly.pdbx_strand_id
1 'polypeptide(L)'
;MLPGLGEVYAAYVREADALPAQPAPLQAEMWTSAQLGGLEAAAPHDAARRAALGDLIGCLHAAATPGARAFLRALAAIGPAEGRAAAARAADRLAGVPAAPWEESLGRVVPGQAWLIQEGPLDGDRLVCEFRYEGAGTAGMHALAVRLSYGDAPAEIVVVGDVPALMAAARQAMQAELCVVQPYGAAAVGARLRAALGTGRGAAPLPEACYPALALARHRVSLLP
;
A
#
# COMPACT_ATOMS: atom_id res chain seq x y z
N MET A 1 -3.61 -16.83 -18.97
CA MET A 1 -3.80 -17.52 -17.68
C MET A 1 -2.67 -18.51 -17.46
N LEU A 2 -1.86 -18.27 -16.42
CA LEU A 2 -0.81 -19.15 -15.95
C LEU A 2 -1.42 -20.50 -15.51
N PRO A 3 -0.93 -21.63 -16.02
CA PRO A 3 -1.43 -22.95 -15.63
C PRO A 3 -1.28 -23.16 -14.12
N GLY A 4 -2.33 -23.66 -13.46
CA GLY A 4 -2.31 -24.01 -12.03
C GLY A 4 -2.69 -22.89 -11.05
N LEU A 5 -2.87 -21.64 -11.50
CA LEU A 5 -3.29 -20.52 -10.62
C LEU A 5 -4.79 -20.22 -10.65
N GLY A 6 -5.58 -21.02 -11.38
CA GLY A 6 -7.03 -20.80 -11.53
C GLY A 6 -7.77 -20.73 -10.18
N GLU A 7 -7.46 -21.64 -9.26
CA GLU A 7 -8.07 -21.67 -7.92
C GLU A 7 -7.66 -20.46 -7.07
N VAL A 8 -6.41 -20.00 -7.22
CA VAL A 8 -5.90 -18.80 -6.54
C VAL A 8 -6.65 -17.55 -7.03
N TYR A 9 -6.81 -17.39 -8.35
CA TYR A 9 -7.59 -16.27 -8.88
C TYR A 9 -9.06 -16.33 -8.49
N ALA A 10 -9.66 -17.52 -8.47
CA ALA A 10 -11.03 -17.70 -7.98
C ALA A 10 -11.17 -17.33 -6.49
N ALA A 11 -10.15 -17.62 -5.67
CA ALA A 11 -10.11 -17.19 -4.28
C ALA A 11 -10.07 -15.66 -4.16
N TYR A 12 -9.19 -14.97 -4.91
CA TYR A 12 -9.15 -13.50 -4.94
C TYR A 12 -10.49 -12.88 -5.34
N VAL A 13 -11.15 -13.43 -6.36
CA VAL A 13 -12.48 -12.96 -6.82
C VAL A 13 -13.51 -13.10 -5.69
N ARG A 14 -13.56 -14.26 -5.03
CA ARG A 14 -14.49 -14.53 -3.92
C ARG A 14 -14.23 -13.63 -2.73
N GLU A 15 -12.97 -13.43 -2.35
CA GLU A 15 -12.62 -12.55 -1.22
C GLU A 15 -12.92 -11.07 -1.54
N ALA A 16 -12.86 -10.68 -2.80
CA ALA A 16 -13.18 -9.32 -3.24
C ALA A 16 -14.64 -8.93 -2.96
N ASP A 17 -15.56 -9.90 -2.80
CA ASP A 17 -16.97 -9.60 -2.47
C ASP A 17 -17.13 -8.89 -1.12
N ALA A 18 -16.14 -8.96 -0.23
CA ALA A 18 -16.12 -8.21 1.02
C ALA A 18 -15.68 -6.74 0.85
N LEU A 19 -15.03 -6.38 -0.28
CA LEU A 19 -14.50 -5.02 -0.48
C LEU A 19 -15.56 -3.93 -0.41
N PRO A 20 -16.73 -4.02 -1.08
CA PRO A 20 -17.71 -2.94 -1.08
C PRO A 20 -18.23 -2.59 0.32
N ALA A 21 -18.15 -3.54 1.27
CA ALA A 21 -18.55 -3.36 2.66
C ALA A 21 -17.48 -2.68 3.54
N GLN A 22 -16.28 -2.40 3.00
CA GLN A 22 -15.24 -1.70 3.75
C GLN A 22 -15.71 -0.28 4.12
N PRO A 23 -15.40 0.19 5.34
CA PRO A 23 -15.95 1.44 5.86
C PRO A 23 -15.35 2.69 5.21
N ALA A 24 -14.12 2.61 4.69
CA ALA A 24 -13.39 3.74 4.15
C ALA A 24 -12.35 3.31 3.09
N PRO A 25 -11.87 4.25 2.26
CA PRO A 25 -10.92 3.95 1.19
C PRO A 25 -9.60 3.36 1.71
N LEU A 26 -9.15 3.75 2.91
CA LEU A 26 -7.93 3.22 3.49
C LEU A 26 -7.99 1.71 3.69
N GLN A 27 -9.11 1.20 4.22
CA GLN A 27 -9.27 -0.23 4.48
C GLN A 27 -9.32 -1.03 3.18
N ALA A 28 -9.97 -0.49 2.14
CA ALA A 28 -9.99 -1.10 0.81
C ALA A 28 -8.59 -1.13 0.16
N GLU A 29 -7.82 -0.05 0.31
CA GLU A 29 -6.44 0.04 -0.17
C GLU A 29 -5.49 -0.89 0.60
N MET A 30 -5.62 -0.98 1.92
CA MET A 30 -4.84 -1.91 2.75
C MET A 30 -5.14 -3.36 2.40
N TRP A 31 -6.42 -3.71 2.24
CA TRP A 31 -6.83 -5.04 1.78
C TRP A 31 -6.22 -5.36 0.41
N THR A 32 -6.35 -4.42 -0.54
CA THR A 32 -5.81 -4.59 -1.90
C THR A 32 -4.29 -4.75 -1.90
N SER A 33 -3.60 -3.95 -1.08
CA SER A 33 -2.15 -4.04 -0.90
C SER A 33 -1.74 -5.41 -0.33
N ALA A 34 -2.50 -5.96 0.61
CA ALA A 34 -2.20 -7.28 1.18
C ALA A 34 -2.29 -8.39 0.13
N GLN A 35 -3.34 -8.35 -0.70
CA GLN A 35 -3.53 -9.29 -1.79
C GLN A 35 -2.41 -9.20 -2.84
N LEU A 36 -2.02 -7.99 -3.21
CA LEU A 36 -0.88 -7.74 -4.10
C LEU A 36 0.46 -8.17 -3.50
N GLY A 37 0.63 -7.97 -2.20
CA GLY A 37 1.80 -8.39 -1.45
C GLY A 37 1.99 -9.90 -1.49
N GLY A 38 0.92 -10.67 -1.28
CA GLY A 38 0.93 -12.13 -1.42
C GLY A 38 1.30 -12.57 -2.83
N LEU A 39 0.77 -11.90 -3.86
CA LEU A 39 1.10 -12.18 -5.26
C LEU A 39 2.56 -11.88 -5.59
N GLU A 40 3.11 -10.77 -5.08
CA GLU A 40 4.51 -10.37 -5.29
C GLU A 40 5.48 -11.30 -4.54
N ALA A 41 5.18 -11.66 -3.28
CA ALA A 41 5.99 -12.55 -2.48
C ALA A 41 6.07 -13.99 -3.05
N ALA A 42 4.98 -14.46 -3.66
CA ALA A 42 4.92 -15.80 -4.26
C ALA A 42 5.54 -15.86 -5.67
N ALA A 43 5.82 -14.72 -6.31
CA ALA A 43 6.32 -14.69 -7.68
C ALA A 43 7.82 -15.02 -7.74
N PRO A 44 8.24 -16.04 -8.52
CA PRO A 44 9.66 -16.42 -8.60
C PRO A 44 10.54 -15.37 -9.31
N HIS A 45 9.94 -14.51 -10.13
CA HIS A 45 10.61 -13.44 -10.85
C HIS A 45 9.60 -12.42 -11.39
N ASP A 46 10.08 -11.23 -11.76
CA ASP A 46 9.24 -10.11 -12.22
C ASP A 46 8.32 -10.48 -13.40
N ALA A 47 8.78 -11.30 -14.35
CA ALA A 47 7.96 -11.69 -15.48
C ALA A 47 6.74 -12.54 -15.06
N ALA A 48 6.89 -13.40 -14.06
CA ALA A 48 5.78 -14.19 -13.50
C ALA A 48 4.82 -13.30 -12.72
N ARG A 49 5.35 -12.37 -11.91
CA ARG A 49 4.54 -11.36 -11.21
C ARG A 49 3.65 -10.57 -12.18
N ARG A 50 4.23 -10.06 -13.28
CA ARG A 50 3.49 -9.30 -14.30
C ARG A 50 2.42 -10.14 -15.00
N ALA A 51 2.75 -11.39 -15.36
CA ALA A 51 1.78 -12.30 -15.95
C ALA A 51 0.61 -12.59 -15.00
N ALA A 52 0.92 -12.85 -13.72
CA ALA A 52 -0.09 -13.14 -12.71
C ALA A 52 -1.00 -11.95 -12.41
N LEU A 53 -0.44 -10.73 -12.39
CA LEU A 53 -1.22 -9.50 -12.27
C LEU A 53 -2.18 -9.31 -13.46
N GLY A 54 -1.71 -9.57 -14.69
CA GLY A 54 -2.54 -9.50 -15.88
C GLY A 54 -3.68 -10.52 -15.87
N ASP A 55 -3.41 -11.74 -15.45
CA ASP A 55 -4.42 -12.78 -15.28
C ASP A 55 -5.45 -12.42 -14.21
N LEU A 56 -5.01 -11.92 -13.05
CA LEU A 56 -5.89 -11.46 -11.98
C LEU A 56 -6.85 -10.38 -12.48
N ILE A 57 -6.35 -9.38 -13.22
CA ILE A 57 -7.20 -8.34 -13.84
C ILE A 57 -8.22 -8.98 -14.79
N GLY A 58 -7.81 -9.95 -15.60
CA GLY A 58 -8.71 -10.68 -16.50
C GLY A 58 -9.81 -11.45 -15.76
N CYS A 59 -9.44 -12.15 -14.68
CA CYS A 59 -10.38 -12.90 -13.83
C CYS A 59 -11.39 -11.98 -13.13
N LEU A 60 -10.92 -10.86 -12.54
CA LEU A 60 -11.80 -9.88 -11.91
C LEU A 60 -12.76 -9.26 -12.92
N HIS A 61 -12.27 -8.92 -14.13
CA HIS A 61 -13.12 -8.39 -15.18
C HIS A 61 -14.21 -9.39 -15.60
N ALA A 62 -13.84 -10.66 -15.79
CA ALA A 62 -14.77 -11.72 -16.16
C ALA A 62 -15.82 -12.02 -15.08
N ALA A 63 -15.45 -11.89 -13.81
CA ALA A 63 -16.37 -12.10 -12.69
C ALA A 63 -17.50 -11.07 -12.64
N ALA A 64 -17.21 -9.81 -13.03
CA ALA A 64 -18.19 -8.73 -13.15
C ALA A 64 -19.06 -8.49 -11.88
N THR A 65 -18.53 -8.81 -10.69
CA THR A 65 -19.21 -8.55 -9.41
C THR A 65 -18.87 -7.16 -8.86
N PRO A 66 -19.66 -6.59 -7.93
CA PRO A 66 -19.31 -5.33 -7.24
C PRO A 66 -17.95 -5.41 -6.55
N GLY A 67 -17.63 -6.55 -5.93
CA GLY A 67 -16.33 -6.80 -5.32
C GLY A 67 -15.19 -6.78 -6.33
N ALA A 68 -15.36 -7.46 -7.46
CA ALA A 68 -14.36 -7.49 -8.52
C ALA A 68 -14.12 -6.10 -9.14
N ARG A 69 -15.19 -5.32 -9.34
CA ARG A 69 -15.08 -3.92 -9.80
C ARG A 69 -14.34 -3.05 -8.78
N ALA A 70 -14.68 -3.16 -7.49
CA ALA A 70 -14.01 -2.44 -6.41
C ALA A 70 -12.51 -2.78 -6.33
N PHE A 71 -12.15 -4.06 -6.50
CA PHE A 71 -10.77 -4.49 -6.53
C PHE A 71 -10.02 -3.91 -7.75
N LEU A 72 -10.61 -3.96 -8.95
CA LEU A 72 -10.01 -3.35 -10.15
C LEU A 72 -9.77 -1.84 -9.97
N ARG A 73 -10.67 -1.14 -9.28
CA ARG A 73 -10.51 0.28 -8.97
C ARG A 73 -9.39 0.55 -7.97
N ALA A 74 -9.28 -0.26 -6.92
CA ALA A 74 -8.17 -0.15 -5.97
C ALA A 74 -6.82 -0.50 -6.62
N LEU A 75 -6.77 -1.52 -7.50
CA LEU A 75 -5.61 -1.84 -8.33
C LEU A 75 -5.21 -0.68 -9.24
N ALA A 76 -6.18 -0.02 -9.86
CA ALA A 76 -5.95 1.16 -10.69
C ALA A 76 -5.35 2.33 -9.90
N ALA A 77 -5.77 2.51 -8.64
CA ALA A 77 -5.29 3.57 -7.77
C ALA A 77 -3.88 3.30 -7.21
N ILE A 78 -3.69 2.18 -6.51
CA ILE A 78 -2.48 1.93 -5.71
C ILE A 78 -1.58 0.81 -6.24
N GLY A 79 -2.03 0.05 -7.25
CA GLY A 79 -1.31 -1.13 -7.73
C GLY A 79 0.02 -0.82 -8.44
N PRO A 80 0.72 -1.84 -8.95
CA PRO A 80 1.95 -1.66 -9.73
C PRO A 80 1.70 -0.85 -11.01
N ALA A 81 2.66 0.00 -11.39
CA ALA A 81 2.51 0.93 -12.52
C ALA A 81 2.13 0.20 -13.83
N GLU A 82 2.68 -0.99 -14.05
CA GLU A 82 2.41 -1.83 -15.22
C GLU A 82 0.95 -2.30 -15.32
N GLY A 83 0.22 -2.39 -14.20
CA GLY A 83 -1.14 -2.90 -14.14
C GLY A 83 -2.23 -1.83 -14.05
N ARG A 84 -1.90 -0.62 -13.57
CA ARG A 84 -2.90 0.43 -13.25
C ARG A 84 -3.83 0.76 -14.41
N ALA A 85 -3.27 1.02 -15.59
CA ALA A 85 -4.05 1.39 -16.76
C ALA A 85 -4.94 0.26 -17.27
N ALA A 86 -4.49 -0.99 -17.17
CA ALA A 86 -5.29 -2.16 -17.55
C ALA A 86 -6.44 -2.39 -16.56
N ALA A 87 -6.18 -2.28 -15.26
CA ALA A 87 -7.20 -2.38 -14.22
C ALA A 87 -8.26 -1.28 -14.33
N ALA A 88 -7.85 -0.03 -14.60
CA ALA A 88 -8.76 1.09 -14.84
C ALA A 88 -9.72 0.80 -15.99
N ARG A 89 -9.18 0.40 -17.16
CA ARG A 89 -10.00 0.06 -18.34
C ARG A 89 -10.94 -1.11 -18.09
N ALA A 90 -10.50 -2.11 -17.32
CA ALA A 90 -11.33 -3.24 -16.95
C ALA A 90 -12.49 -2.83 -16.04
N ALA A 91 -12.23 -1.95 -15.07
CA ALA A 91 -13.27 -1.39 -14.19
C ALA A 91 -14.27 -0.50 -14.96
N ASP A 92 -13.80 0.32 -15.90
CA ASP A 92 -14.66 1.21 -16.70
C ASP A 92 -15.65 0.41 -17.57
N ARG A 93 -15.25 -0.78 -18.04
CA ARG A 93 -16.14 -1.69 -18.78
C ARG A 93 -17.21 -2.34 -17.91
N LEU A 94 -17.11 -2.21 -16.58
CA LEU A 94 -18.11 -2.68 -15.61
C LEU A 94 -19.02 -1.53 -15.13
N ALA A 95 -19.27 -0.50 -15.96
CA ALA A 95 -20.08 0.67 -15.58
C ALA A 95 -21.51 0.34 -15.10
N GLY A 96 -22.07 -0.81 -15.51
CA GLY A 96 -23.38 -1.28 -15.04
C GLY A 96 -23.37 -1.95 -13.66
N VAL A 97 -22.20 -2.19 -13.07
CA VAL A 97 -22.04 -2.80 -11.75
C VAL A 97 -21.97 -1.68 -10.70
N PRO A 98 -22.72 -1.77 -9.59
CA PRO A 98 -22.71 -0.76 -8.54
C PRO A 98 -21.32 -0.40 -8.01
N ALA A 99 -21.09 0.89 -7.79
CA ALA A 99 -19.85 1.40 -7.20
C ALA A 99 -19.87 1.34 -5.68
N ALA A 100 -18.69 1.16 -5.09
CA ALA A 100 -18.52 1.29 -3.65
C ALA A 100 -18.52 2.78 -3.26
N PRO A 101 -19.02 3.15 -2.08
CA PRO A 101 -19.17 4.55 -1.68
C PRO A 101 -17.84 5.31 -1.55
N TRP A 102 -16.73 4.60 -1.35
CA TRP A 102 -15.39 5.15 -1.17
C TRP A 102 -14.53 5.15 -2.45
N GLU A 103 -15.05 4.62 -3.56
CA GLU A 103 -14.26 4.30 -4.74
C GLU A 103 -13.58 5.51 -5.39
N GLU A 104 -14.28 6.65 -5.43
CA GLU A 104 -13.76 7.87 -6.03
C GLU A 104 -12.59 8.47 -5.23
N SER A 105 -12.49 8.13 -3.94
CA SER A 105 -11.45 8.62 -3.03
C SER A 105 -10.17 7.80 -3.09
N LEU A 106 -10.17 6.64 -3.74
CA LEU A 106 -9.02 5.73 -3.79
C LEU A 106 -7.76 6.41 -4.32
N GLY A 107 -6.67 6.28 -3.56
CA GLY A 107 -5.37 6.87 -3.88
C GLY A 107 -5.31 8.41 -3.83
N ARG A 108 -6.44 9.09 -3.63
CA ARG A 108 -6.51 10.56 -3.61
C ARG A 108 -6.19 11.09 -2.22
N VAL A 109 -4.90 11.05 -1.89
CA VAL A 109 -4.40 11.54 -0.62
C VAL A 109 -3.37 12.64 -0.82
N VAL A 110 -3.30 13.55 0.15
CA VAL A 110 -2.31 14.62 0.20
C VAL A 110 -1.30 14.29 1.30
N PRO A 111 0.02 14.38 1.02
CA PRO A 111 1.03 14.20 2.06
C PRO A 111 0.96 15.32 3.11
N GLY A 112 1.23 14.95 4.36
CA GLY A 112 1.31 15.84 5.51
C GLY A 112 2.75 15.99 6.01
N GLN A 113 2.92 15.93 7.33
CA GLN A 113 4.23 15.99 7.97
C GLN A 113 4.98 14.66 7.84
N ALA A 114 6.30 14.72 7.99
CA ALA A 114 7.14 13.55 8.10
C ALA A 114 8.11 13.68 9.27
N TRP A 115 8.43 12.54 9.88
CA TRP A 115 9.29 12.44 11.05
C TRP A 115 10.29 11.29 10.87
N LEU A 116 11.46 11.46 11.47
CA LEU A 116 12.37 10.38 11.76
C LEU A 116 12.23 10.03 13.24
N ILE A 117 12.02 8.73 13.52
CA ILE A 117 12.05 8.16 14.86
C ILE A 117 13.26 7.21 14.95
N GLN A 118 14.07 7.37 15.99
CA GLN A 118 15.23 6.51 16.27
C GLN A 118 15.09 5.95 17.69
N GLU A 119 14.92 4.64 17.82
CA GLU A 119 14.69 3.93 19.10
C GLU A 119 16.03 3.54 19.78
N GLY A 120 17.13 3.56 19.03
CA GLY A 120 18.47 3.26 19.53
C GLY A 120 19.49 3.28 18.39
N PRO A 121 20.80 3.25 18.70
CA PRO A 121 21.86 3.34 17.68
C PRO A 121 21.90 2.13 16.73
N LEU A 122 21.26 1.01 17.09
CA LEU A 122 21.26 -0.24 16.31
C LEU A 122 19.91 -0.59 15.70
N ASP A 123 18.82 0.07 16.12
CA ASP A 123 17.45 -0.27 15.69
C ASP A 123 17.08 0.30 14.32
N GLY A 124 17.98 1.10 13.75
CA GLY A 124 17.81 1.76 12.47
C GLY A 124 16.86 2.96 12.54
N ASP A 125 16.44 3.41 11.36
CA ASP A 125 15.62 4.60 11.20
C ASP A 125 14.17 4.21 10.94
N ARG A 126 13.23 4.78 11.68
CA ARG A 126 11.80 4.68 11.36
C ARG A 126 11.32 5.98 10.76
N LEU A 127 11.02 5.96 9.46
CA LEU A 127 10.47 7.09 8.73
C LEU A 127 8.95 7.04 8.79
N VAL A 128 8.33 8.08 9.35
CA VAL A 128 6.87 8.19 9.48
C VAL A 128 6.38 9.34 8.60
N CYS A 129 5.44 9.08 7.69
CA CYS A 129 4.85 10.08 6.80
C CYS A 129 3.33 10.12 6.98
N GLU A 130 2.77 11.27 7.30
CA GLU A 130 1.33 11.48 7.37
C GLU A 130 0.72 11.65 5.97
N PHE A 131 -0.50 11.15 5.80
CA PHE A 131 -1.34 11.34 4.63
C PHE A 131 -2.78 11.59 5.07
N ARG A 132 -3.53 12.31 4.23
CA ARG A 132 -4.96 12.53 4.43
C ARG A 132 -5.73 12.36 3.13
N TYR A 133 -6.90 11.73 3.19
CA TYR A 133 -7.87 11.81 2.10
C TYR A 133 -8.44 13.23 2.02
N GLU A 134 -8.52 13.77 0.81
CA GLU A 134 -9.08 15.10 0.57
C GLU A 134 -10.54 15.15 1.06
N GLY A 135 -10.93 16.24 1.73
CA GLY A 135 -12.30 16.42 2.25
C GLY A 135 -12.69 15.57 3.47
N ALA A 136 -11.84 14.63 3.92
CA ALA A 136 -12.14 13.70 5.01
C ALA A 136 -11.74 14.21 6.42
N GLY A 137 -11.14 15.40 6.52
CA GLY A 137 -10.65 15.96 7.79
C GLY A 137 -9.70 15.00 8.52
N THR A 138 -9.86 14.87 9.84
CA THR A 138 -9.06 13.96 10.67
C THR A 138 -9.45 12.49 10.50
N ALA A 139 -10.68 12.19 10.05
CA ALA A 139 -11.15 10.82 9.85
C ALA A 139 -10.46 10.11 8.66
N GLY A 140 -9.90 10.87 7.71
CA GLY A 140 -9.09 10.35 6.62
C GLY A 140 -7.59 10.36 6.86
N MET A 141 -7.14 10.72 8.07
CA MET A 141 -5.72 10.81 8.41
C MET A 141 -5.14 9.43 8.68
N HIS A 142 -3.97 9.14 8.12
CA HIS A 142 -3.21 7.92 8.37
C HIS A 142 -1.72 8.21 8.21
N ALA A 143 -0.87 7.30 8.69
CA ALA A 143 0.57 7.40 8.49
C ALA A 143 1.14 6.14 7.86
N LEU A 144 2.15 6.32 7.02
CA LEU A 144 3.05 5.26 6.58
C LEU A 144 4.29 5.29 7.48
N ALA A 145 4.56 4.20 8.20
CA ALA A 145 5.77 4.03 8.99
C ALA A 145 6.64 2.93 8.36
N VAL A 146 7.85 3.28 7.96
CA VAL A 146 8.81 2.34 7.36
C VAL A 146 10.05 2.27 8.25
N ARG A 147 10.38 1.06 8.74
CA ARG A 147 11.65 0.82 9.43
C ARG A 147 12.72 0.47 8.40
N LEU A 148 13.82 1.19 8.44
CA LEU A 148 15.01 0.97 7.63
C LEU A 148 16.14 0.51 8.53
N SER A 149 16.73 -0.64 8.23
CA SER A 149 17.93 -1.12 8.89
C SER A 149 19.19 -0.51 8.25
N TYR A 150 20.37 -0.96 8.69
CA TYR A 150 21.64 -0.50 8.15
C TYR A 150 21.69 -0.60 6.61
N GLY A 151 22.13 0.47 5.95
CA GLY A 151 22.18 0.53 4.48
C GLY A 151 20.83 0.82 3.81
N ASP A 152 19.87 1.37 4.55
CA ASP A 152 18.52 1.73 4.06
C ASP A 152 17.70 0.54 3.54
N ALA A 153 18.00 -0.66 4.02
CA ALA A 153 17.21 -1.85 3.70
C ALA A 153 15.89 -1.83 4.48
N PRO A 154 14.72 -1.94 3.82
CA PRO A 154 13.44 -2.01 4.52
C PRO A 154 13.35 -3.25 5.40
N ALA A 155 13.01 -3.05 6.67
CA ALA A 155 12.81 -4.12 7.65
C ALA A 155 11.31 -4.35 7.95
N GLU A 156 10.50 -3.30 7.87
CA GLU A 156 9.07 -3.33 8.19
C GLU A 156 8.34 -2.16 7.54
N ILE A 157 7.10 -2.41 7.12
CA ILE A 157 6.19 -1.39 6.59
C ILE A 157 4.87 -1.50 7.35
N VAL A 158 4.47 -0.43 8.03
CA VAL A 158 3.21 -0.35 8.79
C VAL A 158 2.38 0.82 8.30
N VAL A 159 1.08 0.59 8.15
CA VAL A 159 0.09 1.65 7.90
C VAL A 159 -0.67 1.86 9.20
N VAL A 160 -0.65 3.09 9.68
CA VAL A 160 -1.27 3.47 10.95
C VAL A 160 -2.51 4.30 10.67
N GLY A 161 -3.69 3.78 11.04
CA GLY A 161 -4.97 4.50 10.90
C GLY A 161 -5.25 5.51 12.02
N ASP A 162 -4.63 5.35 13.20
CA ASP A 162 -4.77 6.27 14.34
C ASP A 162 -3.45 7.03 14.58
N VAL A 163 -3.26 8.09 13.79
CA VAL A 163 -2.07 8.95 13.90
C VAL A 163 -2.00 9.66 15.26
N PRO A 164 -3.10 10.18 15.85
CA PRO A 164 -3.06 10.76 17.19
C PRO A 164 -2.54 9.79 18.26
N ALA A 165 -2.98 8.52 18.25
CA ALA A 165 -2.50 7.51 19.18
C ALA A 165 -1.01 7.19 18.95
N LEU A 166 -0.58 7.05 17.68
CA LEU A 166 0.85 6.89 17.34
C LEU A 166 1.69 8.04 17.89
N MET A 167 1.27 9.29 17.68
CA MET A 167 2.02 10.45 18.16
C MET A 167 1.98 10.58 19.68
N ALA A 168 0.94 10.08 20.35
CA ALA A 168 0.90 10.01 21.80
C ALA A 168 1.88 8.94 22.34
N ALA A 169 1.92 7.76 21.73
CA ALA A 169 2.87 6.70 22.07
C ALA A 169 4.33 7.15 21.83
N ALA A 170 4.60 7.81 20.71
CA ALA A 170 5.92 8.37 20.41
C ALA A 170 6.35 9.39 21.48
N ARG A 171 5.44 10.28 21.91
CA ARG A 171 5.72 11.24 23.00
C ARG A 171 6.00 10.54 24.34
N GLN A 172 5.28 9.48 24.67
CA GLN A 172 5.54 8.70 25.88
C GLN A 172 6.92 8.00 25.82
N ALA A 173 7.27 7.42 24.68
CA ALA A 173 8.57 6.80 24.47
C ALA A 173 9.73 7.82 24.58
N MET A 174 9.56 9.03 24.02
CA MET A 174 10.53 10.12 24.20
C MET A 174 10.72 10.52 25.67
N GLN A 175 9.62 10.62 26.44
CA GLN A 175 9.68 10.95 27.87
C GLN A 175 10.38 9.88 28.70
N ALA A 176 10.33 8.63 28.24
CA ALA A 176 11.03 7.50 28.84
C ALA A 176 12.46 7.31 28.29
N GLU A 177 12.97 8.25 27.49
CA GLU A 177 14.29 8.20 26.85
C GLU A 177 14.50 6.95 25.96
N LEU A 178 13.41 6.39 25.43
CA LEU A 178 13.42 5.19 24.58
C LEU A 178 13.52 5.52 23.09
N CYS A 179 13.30 6.77 22.68
CA CYS A 179 13.48 7.18 21.30
C CYS A 179 13.70 8.69 21.16
N VAL A 180 14.24 9.08 20.00
CA VAL A 180 14.28 10.45 19.52
C VAL A 180 13.31 10.59 18.37
N VAL A 181 12.47 11.63 18.39
CA VAL A 181 11.57 11.99 17.29
C VAL A 181 11.97 13.36 16.78
N GLN A 182 12.24 13.47 15.48
CA GLN A 182 12.60 14.73 14.86
C GLN A 182 11.80 14.97 13.57
N PRO A 183 11.34 16.21 13.31
CA PRO A 183 10.79 16.56 12.00
C PRO A 183 11.81 16.23 10.90
N TYR A 184 11.33 15.69 9.79
CA TYR A 184 12.18 15.37 8.66
C TYR A 184 11.56 15.89 7.36
N GLY A 185 12.39 16.48 6.49
CA GLY A 185 11.92 17.11 5.27
C GLY A 185 11.25 16.10 4.34
N ALA A 186 9.99 16.36 3.95
CA ALA A 186 9.20 15.44 3.14
C ALA A 186 9.88 15.03 1.82
N ALA A 187 10.64 15.93 1.19
CA ALA A 187 11.39 15.62 -0.04
C ALA A 187 12.56 14.65 0.21
N ALA A 188 13.28 14.82 1.32
CA ALA A 188 14.38 13.92 1.69
C ALA A 188 13.85 12.53 2.06
N VAL A 189 12.74 12.48 2.80
CA VAL A 189 12.04 11.22 3.12
C VAL A 189 11.53 10.54 1.85
N GLY A 190 10.91 11.30 0.94
CA GLY A 190 10.43 10.81 -0.35
C GLY A 190 11.53 10.17 -1.17
N ALA A 191 12.66 10.86 -1.34
CA ALA A 191 13.82 10.32 -2.06
C ALA A 191 14.34 9.03 -1.44
N ARG A 192 14.52 9.00 -0.12
CA ARG A 192 15.03 7.84 0.63
C ARG A 192 14.10 6.64 0.54
N LEU A 193 12.80 6.84 0.75
CA LEU A 193 11.81 5.76 0.67
C LEU A 193 11.61 5.25 -0.76
N ARG A 194 11.68 6.12 -1.78
CA ARG A 194 11.63 5.69 -3.20
C ARG A 194 12.81 4.80 -3.55
N ALA A 195 14.00 5.12 -3.06
CA ALA A 195 15.18 4.29 -3.24
C ALA A 195 15.04 2.94 -2.52
N ALA A 196 14.59 2.95 -1.26
CA ALA A 196 14.47 1.75 -0.43
C ALA A 196 13.37 0.78 -0.90
N LEU A 197 12.23 1.30 -1.39
CA LEU A 197 11.07 0.50 -1.81
C LEU A 197 11.02 0.20 -3.31
N GLY A 198 11.99 0.70 -4.08
CA GLY A 198 12.04 0.56 -5.53
C GLY A 198 12.25 -0.89 -5.99
N THR A 199 11.78 -1.20 -7.21
CA THR A 199 11.89 -2.54 -7.84
C THR A 199 13.12 -2.65 -8.75
N GLY A 200 14.27 -2.11 -8.34
CA GLY A 200 15.47 -2.07 -9.16
C GLY A 200 16.12 -3.44 -9.39
N ARG A 201 16.81 -3.63 -10.53
CA ARG A 201 17.68 -4.80 -10.75
C ARG A 201 18.74 -4.84 -9.64
N GLY A 202 18.79 -5.94 -8.90
CA GLY A 202 19.74 -6.13 -7.79
C GLY A 202 19.23 -5.64 -6.43
N ALA A 203 17.97 -5.20 -6.32
CA ALA A 203 17.35 -4.97 -5.02
C ALA A 203 17.30 -6.30 -4.25
N ALA A 204 17.77 -6.27 -3.00
CA ALA A 204 17.63 -7.41 -2.11
C ALA A 204 16.14 -7.74 -1.93
N PRO A 205 15.77 -9.02 -1.79
CA PRO A 205 14.39 -9.39 -1.49
C PRO A 205 13.96 -8.72 -0.19
N LEU A 206 12.75 -8.16 -0.20
CA LEU A 206 12.18 -7.54 0.99
C LEU A 206 11.79 -8.62 2.02
N PRO A 207 11.89 -8.34 3.32
CA PRO A 207 11.34 -9.21 4.35
C PRO A 207 9.84 -9.46 4.16
N GLU A 208 9.37 -10.64 4.55
CA GLU A 208 7.97 -11.06 4.40
C GLU A 208 6.98 -10.03 4.98
N ALA A 209 7.33 -9.47 6.15
CA ALA A 209 6.55 -8.46 6.87
C ALA A 209 6.30 -7.16 6.06
N CYS A 210 7.09 -6.88 5.02
CA CYS A 210 6.92 -5.68 4.20
C CYS A 210 5.81 -5.84 3.15
N TYR A 211 5.59 -7.05 2.62
CA TYR A 211 4.71 -7.26 1.47
C TYR A 211 3.27 -6.79 1.66
N PRO A 212 2.60 -7.02 2.82
CA PRO A 212 1.19 -6.67 2.95
C PRO A 212 0.89 -5.18 2.72
N ALA A 213 1.80 -4.29 3.10
CA ALA A 213 1.64 -2.84 2.94
C ALA A 213 2.41 -2.26 1.74
N LEU A 214 3.11 -3.09 0.95
CA LEU A 214 4.09 -2.64 -0.02
C LEU A 214 3.51 -1.83 -1.18
N ALA A 215 2.40 -2.28 -1.78
CA ALA A 215 1.77 -1.56 -2.89
C ALA A 215 1.26 -0.19 -2.44
N LEU A 216 0.61 -0.16 -1.27
CA LEU A 216 0.16 1.08 -0.65
C LEU A 216 1.33 2.01 -0.32
N ALA A 217 2.40 1.48 0.28
CA ALA A 217 3.60 2.24 0.62
C ALA A 217 4.25 2.86 -0.62
N ARG A 218 4.45 2.08 -1.69
CA ARG A 218 5.00 2.58 -2.97
C ARG A 218 4.14 3.70 -3.54
N HIS A 219 2.81 3.55 -3.50
CA HIS A 219 1.90 4.62 -3.92
C HIS A 219 2.08 5.88 -3.05
N ARG A 220 2.02 5.76 -1.73
CA ARG A 220 2.16 6.90 -0.81
C ARG A 220 3.48 7.64 -0.97
N VAL A 221 4.56 6.89 -1.09
CA VAL A 221 5.91 7.41 -1.31
C VAL A 221 6.05 8.10 -2.67
N SER A 222 5.29 7.68 -3.68
CA SER A 222 5.24 8.38 -4.98
C SER A 222 4.57 9.75 -4.93
N LEU A 223 3.80 10.04 -3.87
CA LEU A 223 3.12 11.33 -3.67
C LEU A 223 3.94 12.32 -2.85
N LEU A 224 5.03 11.86 -2.20
CA LEU A 224 5.95 12.75 -1.50
C LEU A 224 6.75 13.59 -2.51
N PRO A 225 7.08 14.86 -2.17
CA PRO A 225 7.87 15.72 -3.05
C PRO A 225 9.29 15.21 -3.33
#